data_AF-A0A2I0BS74-F1
#
_entry.id   AF-A0A2I0BS74-F1
#
_cell.length_a   1.000
_cell.length_b   1.000
_cell.length_c   1.000
_cell.angle_alpha   90.00
_cell.angle_beta   90.00
_cell.angle_gamma   90.00
#
_symmetry.space_group_name_H-M   'P 1'
#
loop_
_entity.id
_entity.type
_entity.pdbx_description
1 polymer ?
#
loop_
_entity_poly.entity_id
_entity_poly.type
_entity_poly.pdbx_seq_one_letter_code
_entity_poly.pdbx_strand_id
1 'polypeptide(L)'
;MGNKISTEDHIFRLKLKTKELEKLSQRSELEEKKLIGDVKKAIQAGKIELARLYAEKCIRKKNEKVNYLNLSNKLDVLVSRLEGAHRCASLVKDVGVMIPLIQKINAETNAIKIGNDVTKLENIFDEISISSELINDTVQTSSAISAPTEEVDELISKIADEHALKLDGQIGSVHPINKHLEEISNMSERIKNLK
;
A
#
# COMPACT_ATOMS: atom_id res chain seq x y z
N MET A 1 -27.64 26.91 -8.73
CA MET A 1 -26.18 27.13 -8.62
C MET A 1 -25.64 26.08 -7.67
N GLY A 2 -24.79 25.17 -8.16
CA GLY A 2 -24.25 24.08 -7.34
C GLY A 2 -23.40 24.63 -6.19
N ASN A 3 -23.63 24.14 -4.98
CA ASN A 3 -22.80 24.44 -3.82
C ASN A 3 -21.33 24.22 -4.20
N LYS A 4 -20.55 25.30 -4.30
CA LYS A 4 -19.10 25.22 -4.38
C LYS A 4 -18.63 24.67 -3.04
N ILE A 5 -18.35 23.38 -3.02
CA ILE A 5 -17.70 22.70 -1.89
C ILE A 5 -16.40 23.46 -1.62
N SER A 6 -16.18 23.88 -0.36
CA SER A 6 -14.97 24.61 0.01
C SER A 6 -13.74 23.74 -0.22
N THR A 7 -12.58 24.32 -0.55
CA THR A 7 -11.31 23.59 -0.63
C THR A 7 -11.04 22.80 0.66
N GLU A 8 -11.44 23.35 1.81
CA GLU A 8 -11.38 22.69 3.12
C GLU A 8 -12.29 21.46 3.20
N ASP A 9 -13.50 21.54 2.66
CA ASP A 9 -14.44 20.41 2.63
C ASP A 9 -13.90 19.28 1.74
N HIS A 10 -13.25 19.63 0.62
CA HIS A 10 -12.59 18.64 -0.25
C HIS A 10 -11.40 17.97 0.45
N ILE A 11 -10.55 18.74 1.13
CA ILE A 11 -9.45 18.21 1.95
C ILE A 11 -10.00 17.26 3.03
N PHE A 12 -11.07 17.65 3.72
CA PHE A 12 -11.71 16.82 4.74
C PHE A 12 -12.26 15.50 4.17
N ARG A 13 -12.95 15.55 3.03
CA ARG A 13 -13.46 14.34 2.36
C ARG A 13 -12.33 13.41 1.92
N LEU A 14 -11.24 13.96 1.39
CA LEU A 14 -10.07 13.16 0.99
C LEU A 14 -9.43 12.49 2.20
N LYS A 15 -9.27 13.18 3.33
CA LYS A 15 -8.81 12.57 4.59
C LYS A 15 -9.69 11.41 5.04
N LEU A 16 -11.02 11.58 4.98
CA LEU A 16 -11.94 10.52 5.33
C LEU A 16 -11.76 9.31 4.41
N LYS A 17 -11.61 9.53 3.11
CA LYS A 17 -11.36 8.47 2.12
C LYS A 17 -10.03 7.76 2.33
N THR A 18 -8.96 8.48 2.69
CA THR A 18 -7.69 7.88 3.12
C THR A 18 -7.92 6.92 4.29
N LYS A 19 -8.64 7.34 5.34
CA LYS A 19 -8.96 6.49 6.48
C LYS A 19 -9.87 5.30 6.14
N GLU A 20 -10.81 5.45 5.21
CA GLU A 20 -11.60 4.34 4.71
C GLU A 20 -10.72 3.30 3.98
N LEU A 21 -9.76 3.73 3.17
CA LEU A 21 -8.83 2.85 2.48
C LEU A 21 -7.87 2.13 3.42
N GLU A 22 -7.36 2.79 4.46
CA GLU A 22 -6.59 2.14 5.53
C GLU A 22 -7.39 1.01 6.19
N LYS A 23 -8.67 1.25 6.50
CA LYS A 23 -9.57 0.25 7.07
C LYS A 23 -9.83 -0.91 6.11
N LEU A 24 -10.03 -0.64 4.82
CA LEU A 24 -10.18 -1.68 3.81
C LEU A 24 -8.92 -2.53 3.67
N SER A 25 -7.74 -1.91 3.71
CA SER A 25 -6.45 -2.61 3.72
C SER A 25 -6.32 -3.55 4.93
N GLN A 26 -6.63 -3.06 6.14
CA GLN A 26 -6.64 -3.88 7.36
C GLN A 26 -7.65 -5.03 7.29
N ARG A 27 -8.84 -4.78 6.74
CA ARG A 27 -9.85 -5.82 6.54
C ARG A 27 -9.36 -6.91 5.58
N SER A 28 -8.75 -6.52 4.46
CA SER A 28 -8.14 -7.48 3.52
C SER A 28 -7.02 -8.30 4.17
N GLU A 29 -6.23 -7.71 5.09
CA GLU A 29 -5.22 -8.45 5.86
C GLU A 29 -5.85 -9.49 6.81
N LEU A 30 -6.96 -9.15 7.48
CA LEU A 30 -7.67 -10.11 8.33
C LEU A 30 -8.27 -11.25 7.53
N GLU A 31 -8.79 -10.96 6.34
CA GLU A 31 -9.30 -11.96 5.39
C GLU A 31 -8.17 -12.85 4.85
N GLU A 32 -7.02 -12.28 4.50
CA GLU A 32 -5.80 -13.01 4.10
C GLU A 32 -5.36 -14.00 5.19
N LYS A 33 -5.25 -13.56 6.46
CA LYS A 33 -4.86 -14.42 7.59
C LYS A 33 -5.82 -15.60 7.79
N LYS A 34 -7.13 -15.37 7.62
CA LYS A 34 -8.13 -16.45 7.67
C LYS A 34 -7.91 -17.46 6.56
N LEU A 35 -7.69 -16.98 5.33
CA LEU A 35 -7.44 -17.85 4.17
C LEU A 35 -6.17 -18.68 4.31
N ILE A 36 -5.09 -18.12 4.88
CA ILE A 36 -3.88 -18.90 5.20
C ILE A 36 -4.22 -20.08 6.15
N GLY A 37 -5.07 -19.85 7.14
CA GLY A 37 -5.56 -20.91 8.03
C GLY A 37 -6.38 -21.97 7.31
N ASP A 38 -7.22 -21.56 6.35
CA ASP A 38 -8.04 -22.48 5.57
C ASP A 38 -7.21 -23.26 4.53
N VAL A 39 -6.18 -22.66 3.94
CA VAL A 39 -5.17 -23.35 3.10
C VAL A 39 -4.49 -24.44 3.92
N LYS A 40 -4.05 -24.14 5.15
CA LYS A 40 -3.41 -25.11 6.04
C LYS A 40 -4.32 -26.31 6.32
N LYS A 41 -5.59 -26.07 6.64
CA LYS A 41 -6.58 -27.14 6.85
C LYS A 41 -6.85 -27.96 5.59
N ALA A 42 -6.91 -27.32 4.42
CA ALA A 42 -7.15 -28.00 3.15
C ALA A 42 -5.98 -28.92 2.76
N ILE A 43 -4.73 -28.50 3.01
CA ILE A 43 -3.53 -29.32 2.81
C ILE A 43 -3.55 -30.54 3.76
N GLN A 44 -3.85 -30.33 5.05
CA GLN A 44 -3.97 -31.44 6.02
C GLN A 44 -5.04 -32.47 5.62
N ALA A 45 -6.14 -32.01 5.03
CA ALA A 45 -7.21 -32.88 4.55
C ALA A 45 -6.89 -33.58 3.21
N GLY A 46 -5.71 -33.34 2.62
CA GLY A 46 -5.31 -33.91 1.32
C GLY A 46 -6.08 -33.35 0.11
N LYS A 47 -6.81 -32.24 0.29
CA LYS A 47 -7.64 -31.62 -0.77
C LYS A 47 -6.85 -30.55 -1.52
N ILE A 48 -5.97 -30.99 -2.42
CA ILE A 48 -5.03 -30.14 -3.15
C ILE A 48 -5.74 -29.04 -3.97
N GLU A 49 -6.81 -29.40 -4.70
CA GLU A 49 -7.60 -28.43 -5.50
C GLU A 49 -8.24 -27.32 -4.63
N LEU A 50 -8.73 -27.69 -3.44
CA LEU A 50 -9.33 -26.73 -2.51
C LEU A 50 -8.26 -25.84 -1.87
N ALA A 51 -7.08 -26.39 -1.57
CA ALA A 51 -5.93 -25.63 -1.09
C ALA A 51 -5.47 -24.61 -2.13
N ARG A 52 -5.42 -25.00 -3.41
CA ARG A 52 -5.10 -24.11 -4.53
C ARG A 52 -6.10 -22.95 -4.67
N LEU A 53 -7.40 -23.23 -4.60
CA LEU A 53 -8.43 -22.18 -4.64
C LEU A 53 -8.30 -21.19 -3.48
N TYR A 54 -8.05 -21.67 -2.26
CA TYR A 54 -7.83 -20.78 -1.11
C TYR A 54 -6.52 -20.00 -1.19
N ALA A 55 -5.47 -20.59 -1.76
CA ALA A 55 -4.19 -19.92 -2.00
C ALA A 55 -4.32 -18.80 -3.03
N GLU A 56 -5.02 -19.03 -4.15
CA GLU A 56 -5.33 -17.99 -5.14
C GLU A 56 -6.10 -16.83 -4.50
N LYS A 57 -7.14 -17.15 -3.71
CA LYS A 57 -7.91 -16.14 -2.99
C LYS A 57 -7.05 -15.36 -1.98
N CYS A 58 -6.09 -16.04 -1.34
CA CYS A 58 -5.15 -15.42 -0.41
C CYS A 58 -4.25 -14.41 -1.13
N ILE A 59 -3.66 -14.78 -2.27
CA ILE A 59 -2.78 -13.90 -3.05
C ILE A 59 -3.55 -12.68 -3.56
N ARG A 60 -4.77 -12.89 -4.05
CA ARG A 60 -5.63 -11.77 -4.45
C ARG A 60 -5.88 -10.81 -3.28
N LYS A 61 -6.17 -11.32 -2.09
CA LYS A 61 -6.40 -10.48 -0.89
C LYS A 61 -5.14 -9.74 -0.42
N LYS A 62 -3.97 -10.37 -0.53
CA LYS A 62 -2.67 -9.74 -0.30
C LYS A 62 -2.42 -8.59 -1.28
N ASN A 63 -2.70 -8.79 -2.57
CA ASN A 63 -2.55 -7.75 -3.60
C ASN A 63 -3.56 -6.61 -3.39
N GLU A 64 -4.82 -6.92 -3.06
CA GLU A 64 -5.83 -5.92 -2.67
C GLU A 64 -5.35 -5.08 -1.48
N LYS A 65 -4.79 -5.69 -0.44
CA LYS A 65 -4.24 -5.00 0.73
C LYS A 65 -3.18 -3.97 0.31
N VAL A 66 -2.20 -4.40 -0.49
CA VAL A 66 -1.10 -3.56 -0.96
C VAL A 66 -1.64 -2.41 -1.82
N ASN A 67 -2.60 -2.68 -2.69
CA ASN A 67 -3.22 -1.66 -3.53
C ASN A 67 -3.97 -0.62 -2.70
N TYR A 68 -4.76 -1.02 -1.70
CA TYR A 68 -5.45 -0.08 -0.82
C TYR A 68 -4.48 0.76 0.01
N LEU A 69 -3.40 0.15 0.51
CA LEU A 69 -2.37 0.87 1.26
C LEU A 69 -1.65 1.89 0.37
N ASN A 70 -1.27 1.51 -0.85
CA ASN A 70 -0.64 2.41 -1.81
C ASN A 70 -1.57 3.57 -2.19
N LEU A 71 -2.85 3.28 -2.46
CA LEU A 71 -3.84 4.32 -2.77
C LEU A 71 -4.06 5.27 -1.58
N SER A 72 -4.12 4.72 -0.37
CA SER A 72 -4.20 5.51 0.86
C SER A 72 -3.00 6.45 1.00
N ASN A 73 -1.78 5.93 0.87
CA ASN A 73 -0.56 6.74 0.94
C ASN A 73 -0.53 7.83 -0.13
N LYS A 74 -0.92 7.50 -1.37
CA LYS A 74 -1.03 8.49 -2.46
C LYS A 74 -2.01 9.60 -2.11
N LEU A 75 -3.19 9.25 -1.58
CA LEU A 75 -4.19 10.24 -1.15
C LEU A 75 -3.72 11.08 0.03
N ASP A 76 -3.01 10.50 0.99
CA ASP A 76 -2.44 11.22 2.13
C ASP A 76 -1.41 12.27 1.69
N VAL A 77 -0.54 11.91 0.75
CA VAL A 77 0.42 12.86 0.13
C VAL A 77 -0.32 14.01 -0.56
N LEU A 78 -1.38 13.71 -1.33
CA LEU A 78 -2.20 14.73 -1.99
C LEU A 78 -2.88 15.66 -0.98
N VAL A 79 -3.43 15.10 0.10
CA VAL A 79 -4.03 15.88 1.20
C VAL A 79 -3.00 16.82 1.82
N SER A 80 -1.81 16.33 2.16
CA SER A 80 -0.74 17.14 2.76
C SER A 80 -0.34 18.32 1.87
N ARG A 81 -0.19 18.06 0.56
CA ARG A 81 0.08 19.12 -0.44
C ARG A 81 -1.05 20.13 -0.55
N LEU A 82 -2.30 19.68 -0.61
CA LEU A 82 -3.47 20.56 -0.68
C LEU A 82 -3.60 21.43 0.56
N GLU A 83 -3.32 20.89 1.75
CA GLU A 83 -3.29 21.70 2.98
C GLU A 83 -2.18 22.74 2.97
N GLY A 84 -0.98 22.38 2.50
CA GLY A 84 0.11 23.33 2.32
C GLY A 84 -0.30 24.47 1.40
N ALA A 85 -0.85 24.14 0.22
CA ALA A 85 -1.34 25.11 -0.74
C ALA A 85 -2.45 26.02 -0.16
N HIS A 86 -3.40 25.44 0.58
CA HIS A 86 -4.48 26.20 1.23
C HIS A 86 -3.97 27.16 2.31
N ARG A 87 -3.01 26.73 3.14
CA ARG A 87 -2.36 27.60 4.14
C ARG A 87 -1.58 28.73 3.46
N CYS A 88 -0.83 28.44 2.40
CA CYS A 88 -0.12 29.46 1.63
C CYS A 88 -1.09 30.47 0.99
N ALA A 89 -2.18 30.00 0.38
CA ALA A 89 -3.20 30.87 -0.20
C ALA A 89 -3.85 31.79 0.86
N SER A 90 -4.11 31.25 2.06
CA SER A 90 -4.63 32.03 3.18
C SER A 90 -3.62 33.08 3.67
N LEU A 91 -2.35 32.70 3.80
CA LEU A 91 -1.27 33.62 4.17
C LEU A 91 -1.10 34.75 3.15
N VAL A 92 -1.14 34.45 1.84
CA VAL A 92 -1.07 35.47 0.78
C VAL A 92 -2.24 36.45 0.88
N LYS A 93 -3.44 35.96 1.20
CA LYS A 93 -4.61 36.82 1.42
C LYS A 93 -4.41 37.73 2.63
N ASP A 94 -3.90 37.22 3.74
CA ASP A 94 -3.62 38.00 4.95
C ASP A 94 -2.55 39.08 4.70
N VAL A 95 -1.47 38.72 4.00
CA VAL A 95 -0.44 39.69 3.56
C VAL A 95 -1.04 40.74 2.63
N GLY A 96 -1.93 40.35 1.71
CA GLY A 96 -2.66 41.27 0.84
C GLY A 96 -3.48 42.32 1.61
N VAL A 97 -4.11 41.94 2.72
CA VAL A 97 -4.84 42.86 3.61
C VAL A 97 -3.87 43.74 4.43
N MET A 98 -2.69 43.23 4.77
CA MET A 98 -1.70 43.94 5.57
C MET A 98 -0.90 44.98 4.76
N ILE A 99 -0.66 44.76 3.47
CA ILE A 99 0.05 45.71 2.58
C ILE A 99 -0.49 47.15 2.65
N PRO A 100 -1.81 47.43 2.49
CA PRO A 100 -2.32 48.80 2.59
C PRO A 100 -2.19 49.40 4.00
N LEU A 101 -2.24 48.58 5.05
CA LEU A 101 -1.99 49.04 6.43
C LEU A 101 -0.53 49.46 6.61
N ILE A 102 0.42 48.67 6.10
CA ILE A 102 1.84 49.00 6.08
C ILE A 102 2.09 50.26 5.25
N GLN A 103 1.47 50.39 4.07
CA GLN A 103 1.58 51.59 3.23
C GLN A 103 1.09 52.84 3.94
N LYS A 104 -0.01 52.75 4.72
CA LYS A 104 -0.51 53.86 5.52
C LYS A 104 0.46 54.26 6.64
N ILE A 105 1.02 53.28 7.36
CA ILE A 105 2.04 53.52 8.41
C ILE A 105 3.32 54.11 7.81
N ASN A 106 3.74 53.66 6.63
CA ASN A 106 4.94 54.13 5.91
C ASN A 106 4.73 55.50 5.24
N ALA A 107 3.48 55.87 4.91
CA ALA A 107 3.14 57.24 4.51
C ALA A 107 3.17 58.20 5.70
N GLU A 108 2.84 57.72 6.91
CA GLU A 108 2.94 58.47 8.16
C GLU A 108 4.39 58.51 8.71
N THR A 109 5.25 57.56 8.30
CA THR A 109 6.64 57.43 8.77
C THR A 109 7.59 57.35 7.58
N ASN A 110 8.21 58.48 7.19
CA ASN A 110 9.05 58.64 5.99
C ASN A 110 9.88 57.39 5.60
N ALA A 111 9.65 56.97 4.36
CA ALA A 111 10.22 55.82 3.65
C ALA A 111 11.71 55.55 3.90
N ILE A 112 12.06 54.26 4.01
CA ILE A 112 13.18 53.55 3.34
C ILE A 112 13.22 52.09 3.87
N LYS A 113 13.13 51.09 2.96
CA LYS A 113 13.35 49.61 3.11
C LYS A 113 12.13 48.66 2.97
N ILE A 114 11.36 48.72 1.88
CA ILE A 114 10.48 47.61 1.48
C ILE A 114 10.73 47.26 0.00
N GLY A 115 11.92 46.77 -0.30
CA GLY A 115 12.28 46.25 -1.64
C GLY A 115 12.43 44.72 -1.68
N ASN A 116 12.66 44.07 -0.53
CA ASN A 116 13.07 42.66 -0.47
C ASN A 116 11.95 41.63 -0.34
N ASP A 117 10.72 42.06 0.02
CA ASP A 117 9.64 41.12 0.36
C ASP A 117 8.76 40.73 -0.85
N VAL A 118 8.79 41.52 -1.93
CA VAL A 118 8.04 41.23 -3.17
C VAL A 118 8.75 40.16 -4.00
N THR A 119 10.07 40.24 -4.15
CA THR A 119 10.86 39.25 -4.91
C THR A 119 10.90 37.87 -4.25
N LYS A 120 10.69 37.79 -2.92
CA LYS A 120 10.56 36.51 -2.22
C LYS A 120 9.21 35.82 -2.45
N LEU A 121 8.16 36.57 -2.80
CA LEU A 121 6.86 35.99 -3.15
C LEU A 121 6.87 35.38 -4.56
N GLU A 122 7.61 35.95 -5.51
CA GLU A 122 7.74 35.40 -6.87
C GLU A 122 8.42 34.01 -6.86
N ASN A 123 9.48 33.83 -6.07
CA ASN A 123 10.16 32.53 -5.96
C ASN A 123 9.27 31.41 -5.37
N ILE A 124 8.34 31.75 -4.47
CA ILE A 124 7.40 30.78 -3.87
C ILE A 124 6.32 30.36 -4.89
N PHE A 125 5.96 31.24 -5.82
CA PHE A 125 5.00 30.92 -6.88
C PHE A 125 5.59 30.01 -7.97
N ASP A 126 6.88 30.15 -8.28
CA ASP A 126 7.57 29.29 -9.26
C ASP A 126 7.75 27.84 -8.76
N GLU A 127 8.01 27.63 -7.47
CA GLU A 127 8.12 26.28 -6.87
C GLU A 127 6.80 25.48 -6.91
N ILE A 128 5.65 26.16 -6.85
CA ILE A 128 4.33 25.52 -6.84
C ILE A 128 3.95 24.97 -8.23
N SER A 129 4.46 25.57 -9.32
CA SER A 129 4.11 25.17 -10.69
C SER A 129 4.83 23.90 -11.18
N ILE A 130 5.92 23.46 -10.54
CA ILE A 130 6.75 22.32 -10.97
C ILE A 130 6.16 20.95 -10.57
N SER A 131 5.11 20.89 -9.73
CA SER A 131 4.65 19.62 -9.14
C SER A 131 3.55 18.85 -9.90
N SER A 132 3.12 19.28 -11.08
CA SER A 132 2.08 18.57 -11.85
C SER A 132 2.61 17.48 -12.81
N GLU A 133 3.89 17.51 -13.18
CA GLU A 133 4.43 16.63 -14.23
C GLU A 133 4.80 15.23 -13.71
N LEU A 134 5.04 15.06 -12.41
CA LEU A 134 5.48 13.80 -11.79
C LEU A 134 4.35 12.80 -11.48
N ILE A 135 3.09 13.21 -11.66
CA ILE A 135 1.93 12.33 -11.39
C ILE A 135 1.68 11.37 -12.57
N ASN A 136 2.18 11.67 -13.77
CA ASN A 136 1.95 10.83 -14.94
C ASN A 136 2.87 9.58 -14.99
N ASP A 137 4.07 9.65 -14.42
CA ASP A 137 5.05 8.55 -14.48
C ASP A 137 4.79 7.41 -13.49
N THR A 138 3.92 7.58 -12.49
CA THR A 138 3.62 6.53 -11.50
C THR A 138 2.29 5.78 -11.77
N VAL A 139 1.70 5.95 -12.96
CA VAL A 139 0.42 5.33 -13.36
C VAL A 139 0.61 3.97 -14.05
N GLN A 140 1.84 3.60 -14.44
CA GLN A 140 2.11 2.28 -15.03
C GLN A 140 2.36 1.19 -13.99
N THR A 141 1.30 0.70 -13.36
CA THR A 141 1.19 -0.74 -13.02
C THR A 141 -0.27 -1.12 -12.76
N SER A 142 -1.05 -1.31 -13.83
CA SER A 142 -2.40 -1.90 -13.78
C SER A 142 -2.43 -3.28 -14.45
N SER A 143 -1.59 -4.20 -13.97
CA SER A 143 -1.48 -5.57 -14.48
C SER A 143 -1.49 -6.63 -13.37
N ALA A 144 -2.25 -6.43 -12.29
CA ALA A 144 -2.31 -7.35 -11.14
C ALA A 144 -3.72 -7.89 -10.82
N ILE A 145 -4.56 -8.12 -11.85
CA ILE A 145 -5.90 -8.73 -11.66
C ILE A 145 -5.84 -10.27 -11.70
N SER A 146 -4.79 -10.85 -12.26
CA SER A 146 -4.58 -12.31 -12.27
C SER A 146 -3.45 -12.66 -11.32
N ALA A 147 -3.71 -13.52 -10.34
CA ALA A 147 -2.66 -14.13 -9.54
C ALA A 147 -1.87 -15.11 -10.44
N PRO A 148 -0.58 -14.90 -10.69
CA PRO A 148 0.23 -15.82 -11.49
C PRO A 148 0.23 -17.21 -10.84
N THR A 149 0.11 -18.27 -11.63
CA THR A 149 0.10 -19.66 -11.15
C THR A 149 1.36 -20.01 -10.35
N GLU A 150 2.50 -19.41 -10.70
CA GLU A 150 3.78 -19.57 -10.02
C GLU A 150 3.76 -19.03 -8.58
N GLU A 151 3.13 -17.87 -8.34
CA GLU A 151 2.98 -17.31 -6.98
C GLU A 151 2.07 -18.19 -6.11
N VAL A 152 1.06 -18.82 -6.71
CA VAL A 152 0.14 -19.74 -6.04
C VAL A 152 0.88 -20.99 -5.58
N ASP A 153 1.64 -21.61 -6.47
CA ASP A 153 2.39 -22.84 -6.17
C ASP A 153 3.52 -22.56 -5.15
N GLU A 154 4.21 -21.42 -5.23
CA GLU A 154 5.17 -20.98 -4.21
C GLU A 154 4.54 -20.80 -2.82
N LEU A 155 3.36 -20.16 -2.75
CA LEU A 155 2.67 -19.94 -1.48
C LEU A 155 2.26 -21.27 -0.83
N ILE A 156 1.77 -22.22 -1.64
CA ILE A 156 1.42 -23.56 -1.18
C ILE A 156 2.67 -24.28 -0.65
N SER A 157 3.80 -24.21 -1.38
CA SER A 157 5.08 -24.78 -0.95
C SER A 157 5.54 -24.20 0.38
N LYS A 158 5.59 -22.87 0.51
CA LYS A 158 6.01 -22.18 1.75
C LYS A 158 5.12 -22.56 2.95
N ILE A 159 3.81 -22.66 2.74
CA ILE A 159 2.87 -23.05 3.81
C ILE A 159 3.02 -24.52 4.19
N ALA A 160 3.29 -25.40 3.21
CA ALA A 160 3.55 -26.81 3.44
C ALA A 160 4.87 -27.02 4.21
N ASP A 161 5.93 -26.30 3.83
CA ASP A 161 7.24 -26.33 4.51
C ASP A 161 7.14 -25.80 5.94
N GLU A 162 6.48 -24.65 6.16
CA GLU A 162 6.19 -24.13 7.51
C GLU A 162 5.41 -25.14 8.36
N HIS A 163 4.51 -25.90 7.73
CA HIS A 163 3.71 -26.90 8.44
C HIS A 163 4.51 -28.17 8.74
N ALA A 164 5.32 -28.65 7.79
CA ALA A 164 6.21 -29.78 8.00
C ALA A 164 7.21 -29.50 9.13
N LEU A 165 7.77 -28.28 9.17
CA LEU A 165 8.64 -27.81 10.27
C LEU A 165 7.91 -27.68 11.60
N LYS A 166 6.63 -27.29 11.62
CA LYS A 166 5.81 -27.24 12.86
C LYS A 166 5.38 -28.61 13.34
N LEU A 167 5.14 -29.56 12.43
CA LEU A 167 4.86 -30.94 12.77
C LEU A 167 6.13 -31.60 13.35
N ASP A 168 7.29 -31.36 12.75
CA ASP A 168 8.59 -31.82 13.27
C ASP A 168 8.95 -31.16 14.61
N GLY A 169 8.61 -29.87 14.79
CA GLY A 169 8.80 -29.14 16.04
C GLY A 169 7.78 -29.45 17.16
N GLN A 170 6.59 -29.98 16.84
CA GLN A 170 5.63 -30.49 17.84
C GLN A 170 5.77 -32.00 18.09
N ILE A 171 6.42 -32.74 17.19
CA ILE A 171 6.77 -34.14 17.36
C ILE A 171 8.24 -34.23 17.79
N GLY A 172 8.51 -33.65 18.97
CA GLY A 172 9.62 -34.15 19.78
C GLY A 172 9.34 -35.61 20.13
N SER A 173 9.99 -36.52 19.39
CA SER A 173 9.85 -37.97 19.45
C SER A 173 8.56 -38.52 18.83
N VAL A 174 8.65 -38.98 17.58
CA VAL A 174 8.42 -40.39 17.18
C VAL A 174 8.50 -40.46 15.64
N HIS A 175 9.62 -41.01 15.17
CA HIS A 175 9.81 -41.63 13.86
C HIS A 175 8.92 -42.91 13.78
N PRO A 176 8.23 -43.29 12.66
CA PRO A 176 8.76 -43.30 11.28
C PRO A 176 7.70 -43.07 10.16
N ILE A 177 7.79 -41.98 9.40
CA ILE A 177 7.20 -41.92 8.03
C ILE A 177 8.29 -42.01 6.96
N ASN A 178 9.56 -41.90 7.33
CA ASN A 178 10.67 -41.89 6.36
C ASN A 178 11.09 -43.28 5.83
N LYS A 179 10.60 -44.38 6.40
CA LYS A 179 10.95 -45.74 5.91
C LYS A 179 10.25 -46.12 4.61
N HIS A 180 9.05 -45.61 4.34
CA HIS A 180 8.27 -46.05 3.19
C HIS A 180 8.72 -45.43 1.85
N LEU A 181 9.39 -44.25 1.88
CA LEU A 181 9.98 -43.65 0.68
C LEU A 181 11.37 -44.23 0.36
N GLU A 182 12.17 -44.57 1.38
CA GLU A 182 13.49 -45.20 1.17
C GLU A 182 13.38 -46.64 0.62
N GLU A 183 12.38 -47.42 1.05
CA GLU A 183 12.18 -48.78 0.54
C GLU A 183 11.75 -48.80 -0.93
N ILE A 184 10.96 -47.83 -1.40
CA ILE A 184 10.53 -47.75 -2.81
C ILE A 184 11.71 -47.32 -3.69
N SER A 185 12.56 -46.40 -3.23
CA SER A 185 13.77 -45.99 -3.96
C SER A 185 14.78 -47.13 -4.09
N ASN A 186 15.04 -47.85 -3.00
CA ASN A 186 15.97 -48.98 -2.98
C ASN A 186 15.47 -50.18 -3.81
N MET A 187 14.15 -50.39 -3.90
CA MET A 187 13.58 -51.43 -4.76
C MET A 187 13.64 -51.05 -6.25
N SER A 188 13.48 -49.76 -6.59
CA SER A 188 13.61 -49.27 -7.97
C SER A 188 15.05 -49.35 -8.49
N GLU A 189 16.05 -49.12 -7.65
CA GLU A 189 17.47 -49.27 -8.02
C GLU A 189 17.87 -50.73 -8.21
N ARG A 190 17.35 -51.66 -7.39
CA ARG A 190 17.61 -53.09 -7.53
C ARG A 190 17.03 -53.69 -8.82
N ILE A 191 15.88 -53.20 -9.29
CA ILE A 191 15.27 -53.64 -10.55
C ILE A 191 16.05 -53.13 -11.77
N LYS A 192 16.70 -51.96 -11.66
CA LYS A 192 17.50 -51.38 -12.74
C LYS A 192 18.84 -52.09 -12.97
N ASN A 193 19.39 -52.72 -11.92
CA ASN A 193 20.66 -53.46 -11.99
C ASN A 193 20.52 -54.95 -12.40
N LEU A 194 19.31 -55.39 -12.78
CA LEU A 194 19.01 -56.77 -13.23
C LEU A 194 18.51 -56.86 -14.69
N LYS A 195 18.69 -55.80 -15.49
CA LYS A 195 18.57 -55.82 -16.95
C LYS A 195 19.91 -55.45 -17.56
#